data_AF-A0A8T6NEX4-F1
#
_entry.id   AF-A0A8T6NEX4-F1
#
_cell.length_a   1.000
_cell.length_b   1.000
_cell.length_c   1.000
_cell.angle_alpha   90.00
_cell.angle_beta   90.00
_cell.angle_gamma   90.00
#
_symmetry.space_group_name_H-M   'P 1'
#
loop_
_entity.id
_entity.type
_entity.pdbx_description
1 polymer ?
#
loop_
_entity_poly.entity_id
_entity_poly.type
_entity_poly.pdbx_seq_one_letter_code
_entity_poly.pdbx_strand_id
1 'polypeptide(L)'
;EDNKGARGWRNVMANGGVASLVAIANFTLDQPEWAYLAACASISVAASDTLASEIGSLDPRTRSIINLEAVPAGTNGGMSVTGTFAALVGAALIAFLSVSLSSITDVEIPLLTIFVLITLIGWLGCQVDSILGALFENKGLIGKHSVNFLATLSGALMAVIFHTRFL
;
A
#
# COMPACT_ATOMS: atom_id res chain seq x y z
N GLU A 1 15.84 14.66 9.74
CA GLU A 1 16.20 13.99 8.47
C GLU A 1 16.81 15.02 7.52
N ASP A 2 18.08 14.85 7.15
CA ASP A 2 18.75 15.65 6.11
C ASP A 2 18.50 15.05 4.73
N ASN A 3 17.26 15.10 4.27
CA ASN A 3 16.98 15.01 2.83
C ASN A 3 15.72 15.80 2.51
N LYS A 4 15.93 16.92 1.80
CA LYS A 4 14.96 17.95 1.40
C LYS A 4 13.87 17.39 0.44
N GLY A 5 13.04 16.46 0.90
CA GLY A 5 11.86 15.96 0.17
C GLY A 5 12.15 15.14 -1.11
N ALA A 6 13.41 14.96 -1.50
CA ALA A 6 13.75 14.12 -2.66
C ALA A 6 13.67 12.63 -2.28
N ARG A 7 12.65 11.93 -2.78
CA ARG A 7 12.52 10.47 -2.65
C ARG A 7 13.71 9.78 -3.35
N GLY A 8 14.69 9.36 -2.58
CA GLY A 8 15.88 8.65 -3.09
C GLY A 8 15.53 7.28 -3.70
N TRP A 9 16.47 6.71 -4.45
CA TRP A 9 16.35 5.39 -5.11
C TRP A 9 15.84 4.26 -4.18
N ARG A 10 16.13 4.36 -2.88
CA ARG A 10 15.68 3.42 -1.85
C ARG A 10 14.16 3.39 -1.68
N ASN A 11 13.49 4.54 -1.83
CA ASN A 11 12.03 4.60 -1.75
C ASN A 11 11.37 3.98 -2.98
N VAL A 12 11.97 4.20 -4.16
CA VAL A 12 11.53 3.59 -5.41
C VAL A 12 11.68 2.07 -5.32
N MET A 13 12.80 1.58 -4.81
CA MET A 13 13.04 0.15 -4.63
C MET A 13 12.12 -0.47 -3.58
N ALA A 14 11.82 0.22 -2.47
CA ALA A 14 10.92 -0.27 -1.44
C ALA A 14 9.48 -0.40 -1.93
N ASN A 15 8.93 0.66 -2.53
CA ASN A 15 7.53 0.68 -2.99
C ASN A 15 7.31 -0.08 -4.30
N GLY A 16 8.32 -0.12 -5.19
CA GLY A 16 8.24 -0.81 -6.49
C GLY A 16 8.79 -2.24 -6.48
N GLY A 17 9.51 -2.63 -5.42
CA GLY A 17 10.17 -3.93 -5.33
C GLY A 17 9.19 -5.10 -5.34
N VAL A 18 8.08 -5.00 -4.61
CA VAL A 18 7.05 -6.05 -4.58
C VAL A 18 6.38 -6.20 -5.94
N ALA A 19 5.98 -5.10 -6.59
CA ALA A 19 5.42 -5.15 -7.93
C ALA A 19 6.40 -5.76 -8.95
N SER A 20 7.69 -5.48 -8.81
CA SER A 20 8.75 -6.06 -9.64
C SER A 20 8.91 -7.56 -9.39
N LEU A 21 8.85 -8.02 -8.13
CA LEU A 21 8.84 -9.44 -7.78
C LEU A 21 7.62 -10.15 -8.34
N VAL A 22 6.44 -9.53 -8.28
CA VAL A 22 5.22 -10.06 -8.89
C VAL A 22 5.36 -10.15 -10.41
N ALA A 23 5.96 -9.16 -11.07
CA ALA A 23 6.21 -9.19 -12.51
C ALA A 23 7.20 -10.31 -12.91
N ILE A 24 8.25 -10.53 -12.12
CA ILE A 24 9.16 -11.67 -12.32
C ILE A 24 8.40 -12.98 -12.14
N ALA A 25 7.61 -13.11 -11.06
CA ALA A 25 6.79 -14.29 -10.81
C ALA A 25 5.83 -14.56 -11.97
N ASN A 26 5.19 -13.51 -12.51
CA ASN A 26 4.31 -13.60 -13.66
C ASN A 26 5.00 -14.20 -14.89
N PHE A 27 6.24 -13.79 -15.16
CA PHE A 27 7.02 -14.35 -16.26
C PHE A 27 7.49 -15.79 -15.99
N THR A 28 7.92 -16.10 -14.75
CA THR A 28 8.48 -17.42 -14.42
C THR A 28 7.45 -18.51 -14.18
N LEU A 29 6.22 -18.14 -13.79
CA LEU A 29 5.15 -19.07 -13.43
C LEU A 29 4.06 -19.17 -14.51
N ASP A 30 4.38 -18.76 -15.74
CA ASP A 30 3.47 -18.81 -16.89
C ASP A 30 2.15 -18.06 -16.66
N GLN A 31 2.26 -16.79 -16.29
CA GLN A 31 1.14 -15.83 -16.17
C GLN A 31 0.01 -16.30 -15.22
N PRO A 32 0.30 -16.51 -13.92
CA PRO A 32 -0.72 -16.93 -12.99
C PRO A 32 -1.78 -15.84 -12.83
N GLU A 33 -3.05 -16.23 -12.80
CA GLU A 33 -4.21 -15.31 -12.81
C GLU A 33 -4.19 -14.27 -11.67
N TRP A 34 -3.60 -14.61 -10.52
CA TRP A 34 -3.47 -13.71 -9.37
C TRP A 34 -2.44 -12.58 -9.57
N ALA A 35 -1.51 -12.69 -10.52
CA ALA A 35 -0.38 -11.77 -10.66
C ALA A 35 -0.83 -10.33 -10.91
N TYR A 36 -1.84 -10.15 -11.76
CA TYR A 36 -2.39 -8.84 -12.06
C TYR A 36 -2.93 -8.14 -10.79
N LEU A 37 -3.78 -8.83 -10.04
CA LEU A 37 -4.34 -8.31 -8.79
C LEU A 37 -3.25 -8.03 -7.76
N ALA A 38 -2.28 -8.93 -7.60
CA ALA A 38 -1.19 -8.78 -6.65
C ALA A 38 -0.30 -7.55 -6.97
N ALA A 39 0.02 -7.34 -8.25
CA ALA A 39 0.79 -6.18 -8.69
C ALA A 39 0.02 -4.88 -8.39
N CYS A 40 -1.24 -4.78 -8.83
CA CYS A 40 -2.05 -3.59 -8.61
C CYS A 40 -2.31 -3.31 -7.12
N ALA A 41 -2.55 -4.36 -6.31
CA ALA A 41 -2.71 -4.23 -4.87
C ALA A 41 -1.45 -3.68 -4.20
N SER A 42 -0.26 -4.19 -4.54
CA SER A 42 1.00 -3.67 -3.99
C SER A 42 1.22 -2.18 -4.32
N ILE A 43 0.92 -1.77 -5.55
CA ILE A 43 1.02 -0.38 -5.99
C ILE A 43 -0.03 0.49 -5.27
N SER A 44 -1.24 -0.03 -5.09
CA SER A 44 -2.33 0.62 -4.37
C SER A 44 -1.94 0.92 -2.92
N VAL A 45 -1.31 -0.03 -2.23
CA VAL A 45 -0.77 0.19 -0.87
C VAL A 45 0.26 1.32 -0.85
N ALA A 46 1.24 1.30 -1.76
CA ALA A 46 2.26 2.34 -1.83
C ALA A 46 1.70 3.74 -2.11
N ALA A 47 0.69 3.83 -2.98
CA ALA A 47 0.00 5.08 -3.31
C ALA A 47 -0.87 5.57 -2.14
N SER A 48 -1.59 4.65 -1.49
CA SER A 48 -2.41 4.92 -0.31
C SER A 48 -1.56 5.49 0.83
N ASP A 49 -0.46 4.82 1.17
CA ASP A 49 0.49 5.27 2.19
C ASP A 49 1.13 6.63 1.86
N THR A 50 1.51 6.83 0.58
CA THR A 50 2.04 8.11 0.13
C THR A 50 1.03 9.25 0.34
N LEU A 51 -0.23 9.09 -0.08
CA LEU A 51 -1.20 10.17 0.10
C LEU A 51 -1.57 10.36 1.57
N ALA A 52 -1.64 9.27 2.35
CA ALA A 52 -1.89 9.33 3.79
C ALA A 52 -0.82 10.13 4.53
N SER A 53 0.45 9.90 4.23
CA SER A 53 1.57 10.58 4.89
C SER A 53 1.75 12.04 4.45
N GLU A 54 1.59 12.36 3.16
CA GLU A 54 1.74 13.73 2.65
C GLU A 54 0.57 14.63 3.09
N ILE A 55 -0.67 14.12 3.06
CA ILE A 55 -1.86 14.91 3.45
C ILE A 55 -2.12 14.82 4.95
N GLY A 56 -1.94 13.64 5.55
CA GLY A 56 -2.23 13.39 6.96
C GLY A 56 -1.26 14.08 7.91
N SER A 57 -0.01 14.31 7.49
CA SER A 57 1.00 15.05 8.28
C SER A 57 0.64 16.53 8.50
N LEU A 58 -0.32 17.06 7.75
CA LEU A 58 -0.83 18.43 7.92
C LEU A 58 -1.95 18.52 8.98
N ASP A 59 -2.52 17.40 9.43
CA ASP A 59 -3.61 17.42 10.42
C ASP A 59 -3.07 17.29 11.85
N PRO A 60 -3.25 18.31 12.70
CA PRO A 60 -2.79 18.28 14.09
C PRO A 60 -3.56 17.26 14.95
N ARG A 61 -4.70 16.75 14.48
CA ARG A 61 -5.52 15.74 15.18
C ARG A 61 -5.04 14.33 14.84
N THR A 62 -3.75 14.08 15.05
CA THR A 62 -3.13 12.77 14.80
C THR A 62 -3.15 11.92 16.08
N ARG A 63 -3.46 10.63 15.94
CA ARG A 63 -3.48 9.64 17.02
C ARG A 63 -2.70 8.38 16.64
N SER A 64 -2.03 7.77 17.59
CA SER A 64 -1.33 6.49 17.37
C SER A 64 -2.32 5.37 17.00
N ILE A 65 -1.97 4.57 15.98
CA ILE A 65 -2.78 3.42 15.54
C ILE A 65 -2.88 2.30 16.59
N ILE A 66 -1.95 2.25 17.54
CA ILE A 66 -1.89 1.16 18.52
C ILE A 66 -2.77 1.42 19.75
N ASN A 67 -2.72 2.64 20.30
CA ASN A 67 -3.38 2.98 21.57
C ASN A 67 -4.34 4.17 21.48
N LEU A 68 -4.51 4.76 20.29
CA LEU A 68 -5.39 5.90 20.02
C LEU A 68 -5.07 7.17 20.84
N GLU A 69 -3.89 7.23 21.46
CA GLU A 69 -3.41 8.43 22.15
C GLU A 69 -3.01 9.52 21.15
N ALA A 70 -3.16 10.78 21.55
CA ALA A 70 -2.77 11.90 20.71
C ALA A 70 -1.25 11.95 20.56
N VAL A 71 -0.78 12.09 19.31
CA VAL A 71 0.64 12.16 18.98
C VAL A 71 0.89 13.35 18.03
N PRO A 72 2.11 13.91 17.98
CA PRO A 72 2.44 14.95 17.02
C PRO A 72 2.17 14.51 15.58
N ALA A 73 1.74 15.45 14.73
CA ALA A 73 1.56 15.17 13.30
C ALA A 73 2.89 14.74 12.66
N GLY A 74 2.83 13.76 11.76
CA GLY A 74 4.02 13.17 11.14
C GLY A 74 4.74 12.11 11.99
N THR A 75 4.19 11.72 13.15
CA THR A 75 4.70 10.57 13.91
C THR A 75 4.46 9.27 13.14
N ASN A 76 5.47 8.40 13.04
CA ASN A 76 5.32 7.08 12.43
C ASN A 76 4.25 6.26 13.17
N GLY A 77 3.29 5.72 12.43
CA GLY A 77 2.11 5.04 12.96
C GLY A 77 1.03 5.97 13.52
N GLY A 78 1.13 7.27 13.23
CA GLY A 78 0.07 8.24 13.49
C GLY A 78 -1.00 8.22 12.39
N MET A 79 -2.26 8.13 12.79
CA MET A 79 -3.43 8.27 11.92
C MET A 79 -4.14 9.59 12.22
N SER A 80 -4.51 10.30 11.15
CA SER A 80 -5.39 11.46 11.21
C SER A 80 -6.59 11.25 10.30
N VAL A 81 -7.67 11.98 10.55
CA VAL A 81 -8.92 11.84 9.75
C VAL A 81 -8.66 12.19 8.29
N THR A 82 -7.89 13.26 8.03
CA THR A 82 -7.51 13.64 6.66
C THR A 82 -6.58 12.61 6.03
N GLY A 83 -5.63 12.06 6.79
CA GLY A 83 -4.72 11.01 6.33
C GLY A 83 -5.46 9.74 5.93
N THR A 84 -6.38 9.26 6.77
CA THR A 84 -7.19 8.05 6.48
C THR A 84 -8.09 8.25 5.26
N PHE A 85 -8.65 9.44 5.07
CA PHE A 85 -9.42 9.74 3.86
C PHE A 85 -8.52 9.83 2.61
N ALA A 86 -7.35 10.47 2.72
CA ALA A 86 -6.37 10.53 1.64
C ALA A 86 -5.86 9.13 1.25
N ALA A 87 -5.68 8.24 2.22
CA ALA A 87 -5.35 6.84 2.01
C ALA A 87 -6.40 6.14 1.14
N LEU A 88 -7.68 6.34 1.47
CA LEU A 88 -8.81 5.75 0.72
C LEU A 88 -8.86 6.27 -0.71
N VAL A 89 -8.69 7.59 -0.89
CA VAL A 89 -8.65 8.21 -2.23
C VAL A 89 -7.48 7.68 -3.04
N GLY A 90 -6.29 7.54 -2.44
CA GLY A 90 -5.11 6.98 -3.11
C GLY A 90 -5.33 5.56 -3.60
N ALA A 91 -5.90 4.71 -2.74
CA ALA A 91 -6.23 3.34 -3.09
C ALA A 91 -7.29 3.27 -4.21
N ALA A 92 -8.34 4.11 -4.13
CA ALA A 92 -9.39 4.17 -5.15
C ALA A 92 -8.88 4.67 -6.51
N LEU A 93 -7.92 5.61 -6.53
CA LEU A 93 -7.29 6.07 -7.77
C LEU A 93 -6.54 4.94 -8.47
N ILE A 94 -5.75 4.15 -7.73
CA ILE A 94 -5.07 2.99 -8.30
C ILE A 94 -6.08 1.94 -8.75
N ALA A 95 -7.12 1.68 -7.97
CA ALA A 95 -8.18 0.74 -8.34
C ALA A 95 -8.89 1.14 -9.65
N PHE A 96 -9.14 2.44 -9.85
CA PHE A 96 -9.71 2.97 -11.10
C PHE A 96 -8.78 2.74 -12.29
N LEU A 97 -7.48 2.99 -12.13
CA LEU A 97 -6.48 2.73 -13.17
C LEU A 97 -6.39 1.23 -13.49
N SER A 98 -6.44 0.37 -12.48
CA SER A 98 -6.48 -1.07 -12.66
C SER A 98 -7.70 -1.51 -13.46
N VAL A 99 -8.91 -1.07 -13.11
CA VAL A 99 -10.10 -1.39 -13.92
C VAL A 99 -9.97 -0.92 -15.37
N SER A 100 -9.36 0.25 -15.60
CA SER A 100 -9.16 0.79 -16.95
C SER A 100 -8.17 -0.07 -17.76
N LEU A 101 -7.11 -0.52 -17.11
CA LEU A 101 -6.04 -1.34 -17.71
C LEU A 101 -6.38 -2.83 -17.74
N SER A 102 -7.41 -3.30 -17.04
CA SER A 102 -7.74 -4.74 -17.04
C SER A 102 -8.17 -5.22 -18.43
N SER A 103 -8.66 -4.32 -19.29
CA SER A 103 -9.07 -4.60 -20.67
C SER A 103 -7.94 -5.03 -21.62
N ILE A 104 -6.69 -4.71 -21.29
CA ILE A 104 -5.50 -5.09 -22.08
C ILE A 104 -4.78 -6.33 -21.52
N THR A 105 -5.43 -7.01 -20.56
CA THR A 105 -4.96 -8.23 -19.91
C THR A 105 -6.03 -9.31 -20.03
N ASP A 106 -5.63 -10.58 -20.08
CA ASP A 106 -6.54 -11.73 -20.17
C ASP A 106 -7.23 -12.07 -18.82
N VAL A 107 -7.52 -11.06 -18.00
CA VAL A 107 -8.07 -11.22 -16.64
C VAL A 107 -9.59 -11.28 -16.69
N GLU A 108 -10.18 -12.43 -16.34
CA GLU A 108 -11.63 -12.67 -16.33
C GLU A 108 -12.33 -12.28 -15.00
N ILE A 109 -11.82 -11.26 -14.31
CA ILE A 109 -12.37 -10.82 -13.01
C ILE A 109 -13.37 -9.68 -13.23
N PRO A 110 -14.57 -9.71 -12.61
CA PRO A 110 -15.53 -8.62 -12.75
C PRO A 110 -14.94 -7.26 -12.35
N LEU A 111 -15.18 -6.22 -13.15
CA LEU A 111 -14.60 -4.89 -12.96
C LEU A 111 -14.89 -4.30 -11.57
N LEU A 112 -16.10 -4.50 -11.06
CA LEU A 112 -16.49 -4.06 -9.73
C LEU A 112 -15.67 -4.78 -8.64
N THR A 113 -15.39 -6.07 -8.81
CA THR A 113 -14.56 -6.87 -7.90
C THR A 113 -13.13 -6.33 -7.88
N ILE A 114 -12.54 -6.06 -9.05
CA ILE A 114 -11.21 -5.44 -9.16
C ILE A 114 -11.17 -4.10 -8.40
N PHE A 115 -12.15 -3.23 -8.66
CA PHE A 115 -12.21 -1.90 -8.03
C PHE A 115 -12.29 -1.99 -6.49
N VAL A 116 -13.23 -2.79 -5.99
CA VAL A 116 -13.47 -2.91 -4.55
C VAL A 116 -12.28 -3.56 -3.85
N LEU A 117 -11.74 -4.65 -4.40
CA LEU A 117 -10.61 -5.34 -3.78
C LEU A 117 -9.36 -4.47 -3.73
N ILE A 118 -8.98 -3.82 -4.83
CA ILE A 118 -7.76 -3.02 -4.87
C ILE A 118 -7.88 -1.79 -3.96
N THR A 119 -9.08 -1.20 -3.87
CA THR A 119 -9.34 -0.09 -2.94
C THR A 119 -9.22 -0.55 -1.50
N LEU A 120 -9.87 -1.65 -1.13
CA LEU A 120 -9.85 -2.18 0.24
C LEU A 120 -8.46 -2.64 0.65
N ILE A 121 -7.76 -3.40 -0.20
CA ILE A 121 -6.42 -3.91 0.08
C ILE A 121 -5.41 -2.76 0.16
N GLY A 122 -5.50 -1.78 -0.76
CA GLY A 122 -4.64 -0.59 -0.73
C GLY A 122 -4.78 0.18 0.58
N TRP A 123 -6.02 0.44 0.99
CA TRP A 123 -6.32 1.10 2.24
C TRP A 123 -5.87 0.29 3.47
N LEU A 124 -6.17 -1.02 3.52
CA LEU A 124 -5.75 -1.89 4.62
C LEU A 124 -4.22 -2.01 4.72
N GLY A 125 -3.51 -2.09 3.60
CA GLY A 125 -2.05 -2.14 3.59
C GLY A 125 -1.41 -0.86 4.12
N CYS A 126 -2.02 0.31 3.89
CA CYS A 126 -1.61 1.56 4.53
C CYS A 126 -1.74 1.49 6.08
N GLN A 127 -2.76 0.79 6.58
CA GLN A 127 -2.90 0.55 8.02
C GLN A 127 -1.82 -0.40 8.54
N VAL A 128 -1.44 -1.43 7.76
CA VAL A 128 -0.33 -2.32 8.10
C VAL A 128 0.98 -1.54 8.20
N ASP A 129 1.24 -0.60 7.29
CA ASP A 129 2.40 0.31 7.35
C ASP A 129 2.44 1.06 8.69
N SER A 130 1.33 1.71 9.05
CA SER A 130 1.21 2.44 10.32
C SER A 130 1.44 1.55 11.54
N ILE A 131 0.93 0.31 11.54
CA ILE A 131 1.15 -0.66 12.64
C ILE A 131 2.64 -1.01 12.74
N LEU A 132 3.29 -1.30 11.62
CA LEU A 132 4.70 -1.65 11.56
C LEU A 132 5.59 -0.46 12.00
N GLY A 133 5.25 0.75 11.56
CA GLY A 133 5.90 1.99 11.97
C GLY A 133 5.82 2.21 13.48
N ALA A 134 4.63 2.07 14.06
CA ALA A 134 4.42 2.21 15.49
C ALA A 134 5.17 1.17 16.33
N LEU A 135 5.15 -0.10 15.89
CA LEU A 135 5.68 -1.22 16.69
C LEU A 135 7.18 -1.43 16.56
N PHE A 136 7.75 -1.19 15.37
CA PHE A 136 9.11 -1.59 15.03
C PHE A 136 9.99 -0.42 14.58
N GLU A 137 9.49 0.48 13.74
CA GLU A 137 10.28 1.62 13.23
C GLU A 137 10.63 2.60 14.34
N ASN A 138 9.66 2.96 15.18
CA ASN A 138 9.87 3.84 16.34
C ASN A 138 10.88 3.29 17.36
N LYS A 139 11.12 1.97 17.35
CA LYS A 139 12.12 1.30 18.20
C LYS A 139 13.48 1.14 17.51
N GLY A 140 13.62 1.60 16.27
CA GLY A 140 14.84 1.44 15.47
C GLY A 140 15.13 0.00 15.03
N LEU A 141 14.15 -0.91 15.10
CA LEU A 141 14.33 -2.33 14.76
C LEU A 141 14.37 -2.55 13.25
N ILE A 142 13.56 -1.78 12.50
CA ILE A 142 13.51 -1.79 11.04
C ILE A 142 13.46 -0.35 10.54
N GLY A 143 13.99 -0.11 9.34
CA GLY A 143 13.92 1.22 8.71
C GLY A 143 12.64 1.41 7.90
N LYS A 144 12.31 2.67 7.61
CA LYS A 144 11.16 3.09 6.78
C LYS A 144 11.01 2.29 5.47
N HIS A 145 12.12 2.11 4.74
CA HIS A 145 12.09 1.33 3.49
C HIS A 145 11.67 -0.14 3.68
N SER A 146 12.02 -0.74 4.81
CA SER A 146 11.59 -2.11 5.14
C SER A 146 10.10 -2.13 5.51
N VAL A 147 9.62 -1.13 6.25
CA VAL A 147 8.20 -0.97 6.59
C VAL A 147 7.36 -0.88 5.32
N ASN A 148 7.70 0.04 4.43
CA ASN A 148 7.04 0.21 3.13
C ASN A 148 7.05 -1.08 2.29
N PHE A 149 8.19 -1.78 2.22
CA PHE A 149 8.28 -3.04 1.50
C PHE A 149 7.37 -4.11 2.11
N LEU A 150 7.33 -4.24 3.43
CA LEU A 150 6.47 -5.20 4.13
C LEU A 150 4.98 -4.85 3.98
N ALA A 151 4.62 -3.57 4.01
CA ALA A 151 3.26 -3.11 3.79
C ALA A 151 2.78 -3.44 2.37
N THR A 152 3.56 -3.08 1.34
CA THR A 152 3.24 -3.41 -0.05
C THR A 152 3.20 -4.92 -0.31
N LEU A 153 4.10 -5.69 0.34
CA LEU A 153 4.11 -7.15 0.29
C LEU A 153 2.84 -7.73 0.92
N SER A 154 2.40 -7.18 2.05
CA SER A 154 1.15 -7.60 2.70
C SER A 154 -0.05 -7.41 1.78
N GLY A 155 -0.11 -6.30 1.03
CA GLY A 155 -1.15 -6.05 0.04
C GLY A 155 -1.14 -7.07 -1.11
N ALA A 156 0.04 -7.37 -1.67
CA ALA A 156 0.17 -8.41 -2.69
C ALA A 156 -0.31 -9.78 -2.16
N LEU A 157 0.11 -10.16 -0.95
CA LEU A 157 -0.30 -11.44 -0.33
C LEU A 157 -1.81 -11.49 -0.08
N MET A 158 -2.43 -10.40 0.40
CA MET A 158 -3.89 -10.32 0.57
C MET A 158 -4.60 -10.57 -0.76
N ALA A 159 -4.12 -9.99 -1.86
CA ALA A 159 -4.69 -10.19 -3.18
C ALA A 159 -4.53 -11.64 -3.68
N VAL A 160 -3.35 -12.25 -3.51
CA VAL A 160 -3.11 -13.66 -3.87
C VAL A 160 -4.01 -14.59 -3.07
N ILE A 161 -4.10 -14.39 -1.75
CA ILE A 161 -4.96 -15.20 -0.87
C ILE A 161 -6.43 -15.05 -1.27
N PHE A 162 -6.88 -13.82 -1.56
CA PHE A 162 -8.26 -13.60 -1.96
C PHE A 162 -8.56 -14.30 -3.29
N HIS A 163 -7.71 -14.12 -4.30
CA HIS A 163 -7.87 -14.76 -5.59
C HIS A 163 -7.94 -16.28 -5.41
N THR A 164 -6.91 -16.91 -4.85
CA THR A 164 -6.84 -18.38 -4.70
C THR A 164 -7.97 -19.02 -3.88
N ARG A 165 -8.75 -18.24 -3.13
CA ARG A 165 -9.85 -18.73 -2.30
C ARG A 165 -11.24 -18.43 -2.85
N PHE A 166 -11.38 -17.38 -3.65
CA PHE A 166 -12.70 -16.83 -4.03
C PHE A 166 -12.85 -16.57 -5.54
N LEU A 167 -11.78 -16.63 -6.32
CA LEU A 167 -11.75 -16.48 -7.78
C LEU A 167 -11.10 -17.73 -8.39
#